data_AF-A0AAU4LK60-F1
#
_entry.id   AF-A0AAU4LK60-F1
#
_cell.length_a   1.000
_cell.length_b   1.000
_cell.length_c   1.000
_cell.angle_alpha   90.00
_cell.angle_beta   90.00
_cell.angle_gamma   90.00
#
_symmetry.space_group_name_H-M   'P 1'
#
loop_
_entity.id
_entity.type
_entity.pdbx_description
1 polymer ?
#
loop_
_entity_poly.entity_id
_entity_poly.type
_entity_poly.pdbx_seq_one_letter_code
_entity_poly.pdbx_strand_id
1 'polypeptide(L)'
;MFENRMAHVLAGDYTPLSAVDIFVKDLGLVLDSARSDRFPLPLAATAHQMFLQASASGLGAEDDSAVIKIFPGVDLPEPTEV
;
A
#
# COMPACT_ATOMS: atom_id res chain seq x y z
N MET A 1 0.10 -11.15 6.48
CA MET A 1 0.32 -9.83 5.85
C MET A 1 1.43 -9.06 6.54
N PHE A 2 1.28 -8.64 7.79
CA PHE A 2 2.28 -7.80 8.48
C PHE A 2 3.71 -8.37 8.46
N GLU A 3 3.94 -9.60 8.95
CA GLU A 3 5.28 -10.22 8.99
C GLU A 3 5.93 -10.31 7.60
N ASN A 4 5.15 -10.60 6.56
CA ASN A 4 5.65 -10.68 5.20
C ASN A 4 6.03 -9.31 4.64
N ARG A 5 5.17 -8.29 4.79
CA ARG A 5 5.43 -6.94 4.27
C ARG A 5 6.52 -6.21 5.04
N MET A 6 6.56 -6.38 6.36
CA MET A 6 7.59 -5.74 7.17
C MET A 6 8.98 -6.34 6.93
N ALA A 7 9.08 -7.60 6.49
CA ALA A 7 10.36 -8.14 6.05
C ALA A 7 10.95 -7.36 4.86
N HIS A 8 10.11 -6.95 3.90
CA HIS A 8 10.53 -6.13 2.76
C HIS A 8 10.97 -4.73 3.22
N VAL A 9 10.14 -4.10 4.06
CA VAL A 9 10.45 -2.78 4.66
C VAL A 9 11.76 -2.81 5.41
N LEU A 10 11.98 -3.82 6.28
CA LEU A 10 13.21 -3.95 7.07
C LEU A 10 14.45 -4.19 6.21
N ALA A 11 14.30 -4.83 5.05
CA ALA A 11 15.39 -5.02 4.09
C ALA A 11 15.67 -3.75 3.25
N GLY A 12 14.78 -2.76 3.28
CA GLY A 12 14.83 -1.60 2.39
C GLY A 12 14.55 -1.94 0.93
N ASP A 13 14.06 -3.14 0.63
CA ASP A 13 13.81 -3.63 -0.73
C ASP A 13 12.32 -3.56 -1.06
N TYR A 14 11.98 -2.65 -1.97
CA TYR A 14 10.62 -2.42 -2.45
C TYR A 14 10.42 -2.94 -3.89
N THR A 15 11.26 -3.88 -4.34
CA THR A 15 11.06 -4.59 -5.60
C THR A 15 9.68 -5.25 -5.59
N PRO A 16 8.82 -5.01 -6.59
CA PRO A 16 7.42 -5.38 -6.51
C PRO A 16 7.22 -6.90 -6.55
N LEU A 17 6.81 -7.49 -5.42
CA LEU A 17 6.17 -8.80 -5.39
C LEU A 17 4.65 -8.66 -5.58
N SER A 18 4.11 -7.54 -5.11
CA SER A 18 2.75 -7.05 -5.42
C SER A 18 2.77 -5.54 -5.44
N ALA A 19 2.40 -4.91 -6.56
CA ALA A 19 2.53 -3.46 -6.70
C ALA A 19 1.48 -2.66 -5.88
N VAL A 20 1.83 -1.45 -5.43
CA VAL A 20 0.91 -0.46 -4.83
C VAL A 20 -0.35 -0.26 -5.69
N ASP A 21 -0.19 -0.12 -7.00
CA ASP A 21 -1.33 0.11 -7.91
C ASP A 21 -2.30 -1.08 -8.00
N ILE A 22 -1.85 -2.31 -7.67
CA ILE A 22 -2.75 -3.46 -7.56
C ILE A 22 -3.74 -3.24 -6.40
N PHE A 23 -3.27 -2.68 -5.27
CA PHE A 23 -4.13 -2.38 -4.12
C PHE A 23 -5.05 -1.19 -4.38
N VAL A 24 -4.62 -0.19 -5.15
CA VAL A 24 -5.52 0.87 -5.64
C VAL A 24 -6.69 0.24 -6.41
N LYS A 25 -6.38 -0.61 -7.39
CA LYS A 25 -7.39 -1.29 -8.22
C LYS A 25 -8.29 -2.22 -7.39
N ASP A 26 -7.73 -3.11 -6.58
CA ASP A 26 -8.50 -4.11 -5.82
C ASP A 26 -9.40 -3.47 -4.75
N LEU A 27 -8.90 -2.46 -4.02
CA LEU A 27 -9.73 -1.75 -3.04
C LEU A 27 -10.81 -0.90 -3.71
N GLY A 28 -10.55 -0.36 -4.90
CA GLY A 28 -11.58 0.27 -5.74
C GLY A 28 -12.73 -0.69 -6.06
N LEU A 29 -12.42 -1.91 -6.51
CA LEU A 29 -13.41 -2.95 -6.79
C LEU A 29 -14.21 -3.35 -5.54
N VAL A 30 -13.56 -3.47 -4.38
CA VAL A 30 -14.21 -3.77 -3.10
C VAL A 30 -15.21 -2.67 -2.73
N LEU A 31 -14.82 -1.40 -2.84
CA LEU A 31 -15.69 -0.26 -2.53
C LEU A 31 -16.86 -0.16 -3.50
N ASP A 32 -16.65 -0.39 -4.79
CA ASP A 32 -17.70 -0.40 -5.80
C ASP A 32 -18.71 -1.52 -5.56
N SER A 33 -18.24 -2.71 -5.18
CA SER A 33 -19.11 -3.82 -4.80
C SER A 33 -19.93 -3.52 -3.54
N ALA A 34 -19.35 -2.91 -2.51
CA ALA A 34 -20.09 -2.59 -1.29
C ALA A 34 -21.13 -1.48 -1.52
N ARG A 35 -20.88 -0.60 -2.49
CA ARG A 35 -21.79 0.49 -2.86
C ARG A 35 -23.13 -0.01 -3.38
N SER A 36 -23.18 -1.13 -4.13
CA SER A 36 -24.44 -1.69 -4.63
C SER A 36 -25.38 -2.08 -3.49
N ASP A 37 -24.80 -2.52 -2.38
CA ASP A 37 -25.53 -3.06 -1.23
C ASP A 37 -25.71 -2.01 -0.12
N ARG A 38 -25.27 -0.77 -0.35
CA ARG A 38 -25.26 0.32 0.64
C ARG A 38 -24.54 -0.08 1.94
N PHE A 39 -23.48 -0.88 1.82
CA PHE A 39 -22.74 -1.40 2.96
C PHE A 39 -21.50 -0.51 3.26
N PRO A 40 -21.39 0.08 4.46
CA PRO A 40 -20.28 0.99 4.76
C PRO A 40 -18.97 0.23 5.06
N LEU A 41 -17.89 0.62 4.37
CA LEU A 41 -16.54 0.07 4.56
C LEU A 41 -15.51 1.15 4.93
N PRO A 42 -15.60 1.81 6.10
CA PRO A 42 -14.74 2.93 6.44
C PRO A 42 -13.24 2.57 6.42
N LEU A 43 -12.88 1.38 6.92
CA LEU A 43 -11.46 0.96 6.93
C LEU A 43 -10.91 0.70 5.53
N ALA A 44 -11.69 0.06 4.65
CA ALA A 44 -11.28 -0.17 3.26
C ALA A 44 -11.18 1.15 2.50
N ALA A 45 -12.09 2.09 2.76
CA ALA A 45 -12.05 3.43 2.16
C ALA A 45 -10.80 4.20 2.59
N THR A 46 -10.47 4.18 3.89
CA THR A 46 -9.22 4.78 4.40
C THR A 46 -7.99 4.12 3.78
N ALA A 47 -7.93 2.79 3.74
CA ALA A 47 -6.83 2.07 3.10
C ALA A 47 -6.69 2.44 1.62
N HIS A 48 -7.80 2.53 0.88
CA HIS A 48 -7.78 2.92 -0.53
C HIS A 48 -7.20 4.33 -0.72
N GLN A 49 -7.57 5.27 0.14
CA GLN A 49 -6.99 6.63 0.08
C GLN A 49 -5.49 6.63 0.38
N MET A 50 -5.01 5.80 1.29
CA MET A 50 -3.59 5.66 1.59
C MET A 50 -2.80 5.10 0.40
N PHE A 51 -3.33 4.06 -0.27
CA PHE A 51 -2.71 3.51 -1.47
C PHE A 51 -2.77 4.49 -2.66
N LEU A 52 -3.86 5.25 -2.82
CA LEU A 52 -3.94 6.34 -3.80
C LEU A 52 -2.90 7.43 -3.52
N GLN A 53 -2.70 7.81 -2.26
CA GLN A 53 -1.67 8.76 -1.88
C GLN A 53 -0.27 8.24 -2.24
N ALA A 54 0.03 6.98 -1.92
CA ALA A 54 1.31 6.36 -2.26
C ALA A 54 1.54 6.31 -3.78
N SER A 55 0.53 5.89 -4.56
CA SER A 55 0.57 5.87 -6.02
C SER A 55 0.83 7.28 -6.59
N ALA A 56 0.08 8.29 -6.11
CA ALA A 56 0.25 9.69 -6.52
C ALA A 56 1.62 10.28 -6.14
N SER A 57 2.28 9.73 -5.13
CA SER A 57 3.67 10.06 -4.75
C SER A 57 4.72 9.33 -5.60
N GLY A 58 4.33 8.61 -6.66
CA GLY A 58 5.25 7.94 -7.58
C GLY A 58 5.63 6.52 -7.19
N LEU A 59 4.99 5.95 -6.15
CA LEU A 59 5.30 4.62 -5.62
C LEU A 59 4.47 3.49 -6.27
N GLY A 60 3.66 3.80 -7.30
CA GLY A 60 2.66 2.88 -7.85
C GLY A 60 3.21 1.53 -8.32
N ALA A 61 4.45 1.52 -8.82
CA ALA A 61 5.14 0.32 -9.30
C ALA A 61 6.02 -0.39 -8.24
N GLU A 62 6.13 0.16 -7.03
CA GLU A 62 6.84 -0.47 -5.92
C GLU A 62 5.97 -1.52 -5.22
N ASP A 63 6.59 -2.38 -4.41
CA ASP A 63 5.89 -3.30 -3.52
C ASP A 63 4.84 -2.59 -2.66
N ASP A 64 3.71 -3.25 -2.39
CA ASP A 64 2.57 -2.70 -1.63
C ASP A 64 2.96 -2.25 -0.22
N SER A 65 4.05 -2.78 0.34
CA SER A 65 4.66 -2.30 1.57
C SER A 65 5.15 -0.83 1.50
N ALA A 66 5.42 -0.30 0.30
CA ALA A 66 5.81 1.10 0.09
C ALA A 66 4.76 2.11 0.54
N VAL A 67 3.51 1.69 0.81
CA VAL A 67 2.50 2.54 1.46
C VAL A 67 3.00 3.11 2.80
N ILE A 68 3.96 2.47 3.48
CA ILE A 68 4.57 3.00 4.70
C ILE A 68 5.29 4.35 4.49
N LYS A 69 5.79 4.61 3.27
CA LYS A 69 6.54 5.83 2.92
C LYS A 69 5.68 7.11 2.97
N ILE A 70 4.34 6.99 3.00
CA ILE A 70 3.45 8.16 3.10
C ILE A 70 3.33 8.71 4.53
N PHE A 71 3.80 7.96 5.54
CA PHE A 71 3.69 8.35 6.93
C PHE A 71 4.84 9.29 7.33
N PRO A 72 4.53 10.50 7.84
CA PRO A 72 5.56 11.42 8.28
C PRO A 72 6.23 10.94 9.58
N GLY A 73 7.52 11.22 9.73
CA GLY A 73 8.28 10.94 10.95
C GLY A 73 8.67 9.46 11.13
N VAL A 74 8.64 8.67 10.06
CA VAL A 74 9.13 7.29 10.04
C VAL A 74 10.49 7.26 9.36
N ASP A 75 11.53 6.86 10.09
CA ASP A 75 12.84 6.57 9.52
C ASP A 75 12.81 5.15 8.94
N LEU A 76 12.95 5.03 7.62
CA LEU A 76 12.96 3.76 6.92
C LEU A 76 14.41 3.31 6.67
N PRO A 77 14.70 2.00 6.79
CA PRO A 77 16.03 1.50 6.52
C PRO A 77 16.34 1.60 5.03
N GLU A 78 17.61 1.87 4.74
CA GLU A 78 18.16 1.84 3.39
C GLU A 78 18.34 0.37 2.93
N PRO A 79 18.36 0.10 1.61
CA PRO A 79 18.70 -1.21 1.09
C PRO A 79 20.04 -1.67 1.66
N THR A 80 20.09 -2.90 2.16
CA THR A 80 21.37 -3.46 2.62
C THR A 80 22.28 -3.65 1.40
N GLU A 81 23.43 -2.95 1.36
CA GLU A 81 24.46 -3.19 0.33
C GLU A 81 24.89 -4.66 0.40
N VAL A 82 24.78 -5.35 -0.74
CA VAL A 82 25.20 -6.76 -0.90
C VAL A 82 26.64 -6.82 -1.38
#